data_AF-A9QQB9-F1
#
_entry.id   AF-A9QQB9-F1
#
_cell.length_a   1.000
_cell.length_b   1.000
_cell.length_c   1.000
_cell.angle_alpha   90.00
_cell.angle_beta   90.00
_cell.angle_gamma   90.00
#
_symmetry.space_group_name_H-M   'P 1'
#
loop_
_entity.id
_entity.type
_entity.pdbx_description
1 polymer ?
#
loop_
_entity_poly.entity_id
_entity_poly.type
_entity_poly.pdbx_seq_one_letter_code
_entity_poly.pdbx_strand_id
1 'polypeptide(L)'
;IHKELAPGKNAINRNAIESSVTLAHTYTFEELKAGQGASEDASEYCSCGWPENMLIPRGTHKGMEFELFIMATDYTEDNPEGANVKTICSDAVSYCGAKDQKYPDKKPMGFPFDRPILARTAEELLTENMTLTDVKIKFLG
;
A
#
# COMPACT_ATOMS: atom_id res chain seq x y z
N ILE A 1 3.01 2.57 -7.21
CA ILE A 1 1.95 2.77 -8.23
C ILE A 1 1.50 4.21 -8.14
N HIS A 2 1.52 4.96 -9.25
CA HIS A 2 1.07 6.36 -9.27
C HIS A 2 -0.27 6.51 -10.00
N LYS A 3 -0.93 7.64 -9.84
CA LYS A 3 -2.13 8.02 -10.58
C LYS A 3 -1.95 9.43 -11.13
N GLU A 4 -2.15 9.58 -12.43
CA GLU A 4 -2.16 10.89 -13.07
C GLU A 4 -3.52 11.56 -12.84
N LEU A 5 -3.49 12.86 -12.54
CA LEU A 5 -4.69 13.66 -12.31
C LEU A 5 -4.79 14.72 -13.40
N ALA A 6 -5.96 14.80 -14.05
CA ALA A 6 -6.24 15.87 -14.99
C ALA A 6 -6.59 17.17 -14.22
N PRO A 7 -6.45 18.36 -14.82
CA PRO A 7 -6.97 19.58 -14.22
C PRO A 7 -8.48 19.47 -13.94
N GLY A 8 -8.89 19.86 -12.73
CA GLY A 8 -10.28 19.81 -12.28
C GLY A 8 -10.59 18.65 -11.34
N LYS A 9 -11.86 18.22 -11.32
CA LYS A 9 -12.32 17.15 -10.41
C LYS A 9 -11.93 15.78 -10.95
N ASN A 10 -11.26 14.99 -10.11
CA ASN A 10 -10.88 13.62 -10.40
C ASN A 10 -11.52 12.68 -9.37
N ALA A 11 -11.83 11.45 -9.78
CA ALA A 11 -12.28 10.39 -8.88
C ALA A 11 -11.31 9.22 -9.01
N ILE A 12 -10.67 8.84 -7.90
CA ILE A 12 -9.71 7.74 -7.86
C ILE A 12 -10.39 6.54 -7.19
N ASN A 13 -10.44 5.42 -7.89
CA ASN A 13 -10.90 4.16 -7.34
C ASN A 13 -9.71 3.22 -7.15
N ARG A 14 -9.63 2.57 -5.98
CA ARG A 14 -8.62 1.57 -5.67
C ARG A 14 -9.28 0.39 -4.95
N ASN A 15 -9.06 -0.81 -5.46
CA ASN A 15 -9.58 -2.02 -4.82
C ASN A 15 -8.58 -2.51 -3.76
N ALA A 16 -9.10 -3.09 -2.66
CA ALA A 16 -8.29 -3.64 -1.59
C ALA A 16 -7.32 -4.75 -2.06
N ILE A 17 -7.72 -5.54 -3.07
CA ILE A 17 -6.88 -6.59 -3.67
C ILE A 17 -5.63 -6.03 -4.37
N GLU A 18 -5.64 -4.73 -4.68
CA GLU A 18 -4.51 -4.06 -5.28
C GLU A 18 -3.62 -3.35 -4.24
N SER A 19 -3.78 -3.68 -2.95
CA SER A 19 -2.98 -3.08 -1.89
C SER A 19 -1.49 -3.36 -2.08
N SER A 20 -0.64 -2.35 -1.93
CA SER A 20 0.82 -2.47 -2.10
C SER A 20 1.56 -3.01 -0.88
N VAL A 21 0.83 -3.37 0.18
CA VAL A 21 1.38 -4.02 1.38
C VAL A 21 1.20 -5.54 1.35
N THR A 22 0.20 -6.03 0.61
CA THR A 22 -0.19 -7.45 0.66
C THR A 22 0.35 -8.25 -0.50
N LEU A 23 0.63 -9.52 -0.25
CA LEU A 23 0.94 -10.48 -1.29
C LEU A 23 -0.34 -10.92 -2.00
N ALA A 24 -0.35 -10.90 -3.34
CA ALA A 24 -1.54 -11.24 -4.12
C ALA A 24 -1.83 -12.75 -4.18
N HIS A 25 -0.79 -13.59 -4.22
CA HIS A 25 -0.94 -15.04 -4.23
C HIS A 25 0.28 -15.74 -3.63
N THR A 26 0.04 -16.73 -2.76
CA THR A 26 1.07 -17.64 -2.27
C THR A 26 0.91 -18.97 -2.98
N TYR A 27 1.87 -19.33 -3.84
CA TYR A 27 1.82 -20.60 -4.56
C TYR A 27 2.01 -21.79 -3.61
N THR A 28 1.15 -22.78 -3.74
CA THR A 28 1.28 -24.07 -3.07
C THR A 28 2.29 -24.97 -3.78
N PHE A 29 2.73 -26.03 -3.11
CA PHE A 29 3.68 -26.98 -3.70
C PHE A 29 3.13 -27.68 -4.95
N GLU A 30 1.82 -27.95 -4.99
CA GLU A 30 1.16 -28.58 -6.14
C GLU A 30 1.15 -27.65 -7.36
N GLU A 31 0.84 -26.37 -7.15
CA GLU A 31 0.85 -25.33 -8.19
C GLU A 31 2.26 -25.15 -8.77
N LEU A 32 3.28 -25.06 -7.91
CA LEU A 32 4.69 -24.98 -8.32
C LEU A 32 5.11 -26.22 -9.13
N LYS A 33 4.70 -27.42 -8.70
CA LYS A 33 4.96 -28.67 -9.42
C LYS A 33 4.24 -28.72 -10.78
N ALA A 34 3.09 -28.07 -10.90
CA ALA A 34 2.37 -27.89 -12.16
C ALA A 34 2.97 -26.78 -13.05
N GLY A 35 4.05 -26.12 -12.61
CA GLY A 35 4.73 -25.05 -13.33
C GLY A 35 4.07 -23.67 -13.18
N GLN A 36 3.09 -23.52 -12.28
CA GLN A 36 2.50 -22.22 -11.96
C GLN A 36 3.45 -21.47 -11.02
N GLY A 37 3.69 -20.19 -11.29
CA GLY A 37 4.67 -19.39 -10.53
C GLY A 37 6.13 -19.57 -10.98
N ALA A 38 6.38 -20.25 -12.11
CA ALA A 38 7.70 -20.40 -12.72
C ALA A 38 7.97 -19.38 -13.85
N SER A 39 7.51 -18.12 -13.70
CA SER A 39 7.97 -17.07 -14.61
C SER A 39 9.45 -16.78 -14.33
N GLU A 40 10.23 -16.36 -15.34
CA GLU A 40 11.66 -16.01 -15.16
C GLU A 40 11.89 -14.93 -14.07
N ASP A 41 10.83 -14.16 -13.77
CA ASP A 41 10.81 -13.09 -12.78
C ASP A 41 10.35 -13.57 -11.37
N ALA A 42 9.79 -14.77 -11.24
CA ALA A 42 9.26 -15.32 -9.99
C ALA A 42 10.37 -15.95 -9.14
N SER A 43 11.06 -15.11 -8.37
CA SER A 43 12.01 -15.56 -7.33
C SER A 43 11.37 -15.61 -5.95
N GLU A 44 11.98 -16.33 -5.01
CA GLU A 44 11.57 -16.38 -3.59
C GLU A 44 11.35 -14.99 -2.96
N TYR A 45 12.04 -13.96 -3.47
CA TYR A 45 11.88 -12.56 -3.05
C TYR A 45 10.45 -12.03 -3.20
N CYS A 46 9.71 -12.55 -4.19
CA CYS A 46 8.35 -12.15 -4.51
C CYS A 46 7.31 -12.80 -3.60
N SER A 47 7.74 -13.67 -2.67
CA SER A 47 6.86 -14.23 -1.63
C SER A 47 6.82 -13.37 -0.38
N CYS A 48 7.56 -12.27 -0.34
CA CYS A 48 7.45 -11.29 0.72
C CYS A 48 6.18 -10.46 0.51
N GLY A 49 5.34 -10.38 1.54
CA GLY A 49 4.20 -9.49 1.58
C GLY A 49 3.30 -9.82 2.77
N TRP A 50 2.47 -8.86 3.15
CA TRP A 50 1.49 -9.09 4.22
C TRP A 50 0.38 -10.02 3.70
N PRO A 51 -0.14 -10.96 4.51
CA PRO A 51 -1.28 -11.78 4.08
C PRO A 51 -2.51 -10.90 3.78
N GLU A 52 -3.16 -11.10 2.64
CA GLU A 52 -4.33 -10.31 2.23
C GLU A 52 -5.45 -10.34 3.28
N ASN A 53 -5.70 -11.52 3.87
CA ASN A 53 -6.69 -11.72 4.92
C ASN A 53 -6.35 -11.04 6.25
N MET A 54 -5.19 -10.40 6.35
CA MET A 54 -4.74 -9.64 7.51
C MET A 54 -4.60 -8.13 7.22
N LEU A 55 -5.05 -7.65 6.05
CA LEU A 55 -4.90 -6.24 5.65
C LEU A 55 -5.50 -5.25 6.64
N ILE A 56 -6.62 -5.61 7.28
CA ILE A 56 -7.30 -4.76 8.27
C ILE A 56 -7.36 -5.45 9.63
N PRO A 57 -7.39 -4.69 10.74
CA PRO A 57 -7.61 -5.25 12.07
C PRO A 57 -8.93 -6.00 12.17
N ARG A 58 -9.02 -6.94 13.12
CA ARG A 58 -10.25 -7.75 13.33
C ARG A 58 -11.49 -6.90 13.66
N GLY A 59 -11.33 -5.79 14.36
CA GLY A 59 -12.44 -4.99 14.89
C GLY A 59 -13.25 -5.72 15.98
N THR A 60 -14.51 -5.34 16.15
CA THR A 60 -15.42 -5.96 17.15
C THR A 60 -16.80 -6.27 16.56
N HIS A 61 -17.60 -7.08 17.25
CA HIS A 61 -18.98 -7.35 16.83
C HIS A 61 -19.90 -6.12 16.83
N LYS A 62 -19.62 -5.12 17.69
CA LYS A 62 -20.34 -3.84 17.70
C LYS A 62 -19.87 -2.90 16.59
N GLY A 63 -18.77 -3.26 15.92
CA GLY A 63 -17.99 -2.41 15.04
C GLY A 63 -17.07 -1.49 15.84
N MET A 64 -15.79 -1.54 15.51
CA MET A 64 -14.76 -0.66 16.08
C MET A 64 -14.54 0.52 15.12
N GLU A 65 -14.51 1.73 15.67
CA GLU A 65 -14.26 2.96 14.92
C GLU A 65 -12.76 3.11 14.65
N PHE A 66 -12.42 3.51 13.43
CA PHE A 66 -11.08 3.81 12.96
C PHE A 66 -11.14 5.06 12.09
N GLU A 67 -10.05 5.82 12.08
CA GLU A 67 -9.87 6.92 11.14
C GLU A 67 -9.14 6.41 9.89
N LEU A 68 -9.78 6.53 8.73
CA LEU A 68 -9.14 6.31 7.44
C LEU A 68 -8.44 7.60 7.01
N PHE A 69 -7.11 7.60 7.08
CA PHE A 69 -6.26 8.69 6.62
C PHE A 69 -5.82 8.49 5.17
N ILE A 70 -5.96 9.53 4.34
CA ILE A 70 -5.48 9.53 2.96
C ILE A 70 -4.66 10.81 2.74
N MET A 71 -3.50 10.67 2.12
CA MET A 71 -2.63 11.78 1.70
C MET A 71 -2.21 11.58 0.25
N ALA A 72 -2.21 12.65 -0.53
CA ALA A 72 -1.65 12.67 -1.89
C ALA A 72 -0.36 13.51 -1.93
N THR A 73 0.72 12.95 -2.45
CA THR A 73 2.01 13.63 -2.63
C THR A 73 2.41 13.72 -4.11
N ASP A 74 3.36 14.60 -4.42
CA ASP A 74 3.86 14.76 -5.78
C ASP A 74 4.80 13.59 -6.14
N TYR A 75 4.33 12.71 -7.02
CA TYR A 75 5.07 11.55 -7.48
C TYR A 75 6.41 11.90 -8.17
N THR A 76 6.53 13.08 -8.78
CA THR A 76 7.77 13.51 -9.44
C THR A 76 8.90 13.78 -8.42
N GLU A 77 8.53 14.16 -7.20
CA GLU A 77 9.46 14.29 -6.08
C GLU A 77 9.73 12.94 -5.41
N ASP A 78 8.68 12.13 -5.25
CA ASP A 78 8.70 10.86 -4.52
C ASP A 78 9.47 9.75 -5.26
N ASN A 79 9.42 9.70 -6.59
CA ASN A 79 10.06 8.62 -7.33
C ASN A 79 11.58 8.85 -7.47
N PRO A 80 12.45 7.94 -6.99
CA PRO A 80 13.90 8.09 -7.11
C PRO A 80 14.47 7.86 -8.51
N GLU A 81 13.81 7.06 -9.37
CA GLU A 81 14.40 6.57 -10.63
C GLU A 81 13.65 7.03 -11.90
N GLY A 82 12.57 7.81 -11.75
CA GLY A 82 11.72 8.26 -12.87
C GLY A 82 10.72 7.20 -13.35
N ALA A 83 9.79 7.58 -14.22
CA ALA A 83 8.57 6.79 -14.53
C ALA A 83 8.78 5.46 -15.29
N ASN A 84 10.01 5.08 -15.65
CA ASN A 84 10.29 4.06 -16.67
C ASN A 84 11.01 2.79 -16.17
N VAL A 85 11.03 2.52 -14.86
CA VAL A 85 11.65 1.29 -14.35
C VAL A 85 10.61 0.17 -14.29
N LYS A 86 10.85 -0.92 -15.05
CA LYS A 86 10.03 -2.14 -14.97
C LYS A 86 10.31 -2.79 -13.61
N THR A 87 9.41 -2.58 -12.65
CA THR A 87 9.56 -3.17 -11.31
C THR A 87 9.08 -4.62 -11.31
N ILE A 88 10.01 -5.53 -11.10
CA ILE A 88 9.73 -6.96 -10.87
C ILE A 88 9.27 -7.12 -9.41
N CYS A 89 8.18 -7.85 -9.20
CA CYS A 89 7.61 -8.14 -7.88
C CYS A 89 7.27 -6.88 -7.07
N SER A 90 6.33 -6.11 -7.64
CA SER A 90 5.87 -4.83 -7.11
C SER A 90 4.53 -4.89 -6.36
N ASP A 91 4.07 -6.10 -6.03
CA ASP A 91 2.81 -6.34 -5.32
C ASP A 91 2.89 -5.89 -3.86
N ALA A 92 3.99 -6.19 -3.15
CA ALA A 92 4.16 -5.85 -1.74
C ALA A 92 5.24 -4.78 -1.47
N VAL A 93 5.45 -3.84 -2.40
CA VAL A 93 6.55 -2.84 -2.33
C VAL A 93 6.60 -2.07 -1.02
N SER A 94 5.46 -1.81 -0.38
CA SER A 94 5.40 -0.99 0.82
C SER A 94 6.17 -1.61 2.00
N TYR A 95 6.27 -2.94 2.07
CA TYR A 95 7.00 -3.63 3.14
C TYR A 95 8.21 -4.42 2.63
N CYS A 96 8.18 -4.84 1.36
CA CYS A 96 9.19 -5.72 0.80
C CYS A 96 10.14 -5.02 -0.17
N GLY A 97 9.86 -3.76 -0.52
CA GLY A 97 10.64 -3.03 -1.51
C GLY A 97 10.51 -3.64 -2.91
N ALA A 98 11.49 -3.37 -3.74
CA ALA A 98 11.55 -3.86 -5.11
C ALA A 98 12.86 -4.62 -5.32
N LYS A 99 12.80 -5.77 -5.99
CA LYS A 99 13.97 -6.61 -6.22
C LYS A 99 15.00 -5.87 -7.08
N ASP A 100 16.25 -5.84 -6.61
CA ASP A 100 17.40 -5.23 -7.30
C ASP A 100 17.20 -3.75 -7.70
N GLN A 101 16.29 -3.04 -7.02
CA GLN A 101 15.95 -1.64 -7.27
C GLN A 101 16.00 -0.85 -5.96
N LYS A 102 16.19 0.48 -6.06
CA LYS A 102 16.00 1.34 -4.89
C LYS A 102 14.54 1.30 -4.47
N TYR A 103 14.32 1.50 -3.16
CA TYR A 103 12.95 1.61 -2.64
C TYR A 103 12.20 2.71 -3.38
N PRO A 104 11.00 2.45 -3.94
CA PRO A 104 10.38 3.30 -4.97
C PRO A 104 9.68 4.56 -4.42
N ASP A 105 10.12 5.04 -3.25
CA ASP A 105 9.65 6.26 -2.59
C ASP A 105 10.83 6.92 -1.84
N LYS A 106 11.08 8.19 -2.12
CA LYS A 106 12.12 9.01 -1.47
C LYS A 106 11.73 9.45 -0.05
N LYS A 107 10.44 9.42 0.31
CA LYS A 107 9.98 9.82 1.65
C LYS A 107 10.46 8.82 2.71
N PRO A 108 10.64 9.26 3.97
CA PRO A 108 10.87 8.32 5.08
C PRO A 108 9.73 7.30 5.17
N MET A 109 10.05 6.02 5.39
CA MET A 109 9.03 5.00 5.62
C MET A 109 8.16 5.39 6.81
N GLY A 110 6.84 5.47 6.61
CA GLY A 110 5.88 5.92 7.62
C GLY A 110 5.52 7.40 7.56
N PHE A 111 6.09 8.19 6.64
CA PHE A 111 5.66 9.56 6.38
C PHE A 111 4.14 9.62 6.10
N PRO A 112 3.39 10.61 6.64
CA PRO A 112 3.85 11.76 7.43
C PRO A 112 3.95 11.53 8.95
N PHE A 113 3.84 10.28 9.41
CA PHE A 113 3.81 9.91 10.83
C PHE A 113 5.18 9.49 11.40
N ASP A 114 6.27 9.67 10.64
CA ASP A 114 7.63 9.31 11.06
C ASP A 114 8.24 10.27 12.10
N ARG A 115 7.63 11.45 12.29
CA ARG A 115 8.16 12.52 13.16
C ARG A 115 7.21 12.87 14.30
N PRO A 116 7.71 13.49 15.39
CA PRO A 116 6.86 14.00 16.46
C PRO A 116 5.83 15.01 15.94
N ILE A 117 4.56 14.76 16.25
CA ILE A 117 3.44 15.62 15.90
C ILE A 117 3.10 16.49 17.11
N LEU A 118 3.07 17.82 16.93
CA LEU A 118 2.72 18.78 17.97
C LEU A 118 1.22 19.11 18.00
N ALA A 119 0.49 18.70 16.97
CA ALA A 119 -0.96 18.82 16.88
C ALA A 119 -1.63 18.05 18.03
N ARG A 120 -2.71 18.60 18.56
CA ARG A 120 -3.47 18.01 19.67
C ARG A 120 -4.59 17.09 19.18
N THR A 121 -5.05 17.29 17.96
CA THR A 121 -6.05 16.44 17.30
C THR A 121 -5.56 15.99 15.93
N ALA A 122 -6.18 14.96 15.37
CA ALA A 122 -5.81 14.45 14.05
C ALA A 122 -6.17 15.45 12.94
N GLU A 123 -7.25 16.21 13.11
CA GLU A 123 -7.72 17.22 12.15
C GLU A 123 -6.74 18.40 12.05
N GLU A 124 -6.06 18.76 13.14
CA GLU A 124 -5.01 19.77 13.15
C GLU A 124 -3.77 19.37 12.32
N LEU A 125 -3.60 18.08 12.02
CA LEU A 125 -2.52 17.59 11.15
C LEU A 125 -2.81 17.82 9.67
N LEU A 126 -4.08 18.02 9.29
CA LEU A 126 -4.49 17.98 7.89
C LEU A 126 -4.05 19.22 7.11
N THR A 127 -3.44 18.96 5.97
CA THR A 127 -3.22 19.93 4.90
C THR A 127 -4.26 19.72 3.78
N GLU A 128 -4.28 20.60 2.77
CA GLU A 128 -5.28 20.56 1.69
C GLU A 128 -5.28 19.25 0.87
N ASN A 129 -4.17 18.52 0.88
CA ASN A 129 -3.97 17.23 0.21
C ASN A 129 -4.14 16.02 1.15
N MET A 130 -4.66 16.23 2.36
CA MET A 130 -4.94 15.18 3.35
C MET A 130 -6.42 15.14 3.72
N THR A 131 -6.91 13.96 4.08
CA THR A 131 -8.28 13.80 4.59
C THR A 131 -8.35 12.67 5.61
N LEU A 132 -9.29 12.80 6.55
CA LEU A 132 -9.68 11.78 7.50
C LEU A 132 -11.14 11.41 7.24
N THR A 133 -11.45 10.13 7.33
CA THR A 133 -12.82 9.63 7.22
C THR A 133 -13.06 8.55 8.26
N ASP A 134 -14.08 8.72 9.08
CA ASP A 134 -14.46 7.70 10.06
C ASP A 134 -15.00 6.46 9.36
N VAL A 135 -14.41 5.31 9.68
CA VAL A 135 -14.84 3.99 9.19
C VAL A 135 -15.08 3.05 10.35
N LYS A 136 -15.91 2.02 10.12
CA LYS A 136 -16.26 1.04 11.13
C LYS A 136 -15.92 -0.37 10.67
N ILE A 137 -15.07 -1.05 11.43
CA ILE A 137 -14.71 -2.45 11.17
C ILE A 137 -15.51 -3.37 12.09
N LYS A 138 -16.38 -4.19 11.50
CA LYS A 138 -17.27 -5.11 12.21
C LYS A 138 -16.85 -6.57 11.98
N PHE A 139 -16.52 -7.26 13.07
CA PHE A 139 -16.28 -8.70 13.05
C PHE A 139 -17.60 -9.47 12.99
N LEU A 140 -17.77 -10.30 11.96
CA LEU A 140 -18.89 -11.24 11.83
C LEU A 140 -18.39 -12.60 12.34
N GLY A 141 -19.00 -13.08 13.42
CA GLY A 141 -18.70 -14.39 14.02
C GLY A 141 -19.56 -15.48 13.43
#